data_AF-A0A957TJP1-F1
#
_entry.id   AF-A0A957TJP1-F1
#
_cell.length_a   1.000
_cell.length_b   1.000
_cell.length_c   1.000
_cell.angle_alpha   90.00
_cell.angle_beta   90.00
_cell.angle_gamma   90.00
#
_symmetry.space_group_name_H-M   'P 1'
#
loop_
_entity.id
_entity.type
_entity.pdbx_description
1 polymer ?
#
loop_
_entity_poly.entity_id
_entity_poly.type
_entity_poly.pdbx_seq_one_letter_code
_entity_poly.pdbx_strand_id
1 'polypeptide(L)'
;PDGPTAWQLFASENGPDFNDAPDEVNHIRWQHDYGFPVQFGPVAEDAVDGEPYSGPVYPVTAHASASGLAYVTNPAWPAAYRTLYVSLFGQVFSEEIVGHTVERVALTTEETATGQTYRGEPSTFIAGLDRPLPMTTAPNGDLVVGDYATGVVYQIRYRGSE
;
A
#
# COMPACT_ATOMS: atom_id res chain seq x y z
N PRO A 1 13.88 -8.75 9.45
CA PRO A 1 14.10 -10.13 8.96
C PRO A 1 15.53 -10.24 8.46
N ASP A 2 16.32 -11.20 8.96
CA ASP A 2 17.73 -11.39 8.55
C ASP A 2 17.81 -12.28 7.31
N GLY A 3 18.67 -11.87 6.38
CA GLY A 3 18.78 -12.35 4.99
C GLY A 3 18.82 -11.12 4.06
N PRO A 4 19.40 -11.21 2.84
CA PRO A 4 19.21 -10.13 1.89
C PRO A 4 17.71 -10.00 1.67
N THR A 5 17.08 -8.97 2.24
CA THR A 5 15.87 -8.43 1.67
C THR A 5 16.29 -8.01 0.27
N ALA A 6 16.14 -8.91 -0.70
CA ALA A 6 16.00 -8.48 -2.08
C ALA A 6 14.96 -7.36 -2.00
N TRP A 7 15.39 -6.13 -2.28
CA TRP A 7 14.54 -4.96 -2.18
C TRP A 7 13.32 -5.24 -3.05
N GLN A 8 12.20 -5.58 -2.40
CA GLN A 8 10.94 -5.76 -3.11
C GLN A 8 10.44 -4.36 -3.41
N LEU A 9 10.01 -4.15 -4.65
CA LEU A 9 9.45 -2.88 -5.06
C LEU A 9 7.93 -2.98 -4.94
N PHE A 10 7.32 -2.10 -4.16
CA PHE A 10 5.87 -1.93 -4.12
C PHE A 10 5.50 -0.60 -4.73
N ALA A 11 4.39 -0.56 -5.46
CA ALA A 11 3.81 0.69 -5.93
C ALA A 11 2.32 0.72 -5.56
N SER A 12 1.84 1.88 -5.14
CA SER A 12 0.42 2.15 -5.09
C SER A 12 -0.01 2.77 -6.41
N GLU A 13 -1.24 2.54 -6.80
CA GLU A 13 -1.85 3.11 -7.99
C GLU A 13 -3.26 3.63 -7.68
N ASN A 14 -3.79 4.45 -8.57
CA ASN A 14 -5.16 4.97 -8.45
C ASN A 14 -5.95 4.43 -9.63
N GLY A 15 -7.06 3.77 -9.30
CA GLY A 15 -7.96 3.21 -10.28
C GLY A 15 -8.58 4.29 -11.17
N PRO A 16 -9.20 3.89 -12.28
CA PRO A 16 -9.81 4.84 -13.22
C PRO A 16 -10.98 5.62 -12.59
N ASP A 17 -11.02 6.93 -12.84
CA ASP A 17 -12.07 7.83 -12.34
C ASP A 17 -13.50 7.47 -12.81
N PHE A 18 -13.64 6.74 -13.93
CA PHE A 18 -14.92 6.54 -14.62
C PHE A 18 -15.74 5.32 -14.15
N ASN A 19 -15.23 4.53 -13.21
CA ASN A 19 -15.93 3.38 -12.63
C ASN A 19 -15.49 3.12 -11.17
N ASP A 20 -15.92 2.00 -10.59
CA ASP A 20 -15.60 1.61 -9.21
C ASP A 20 -14.54 0.50 -9.14
N ALA A 21 -13.66 0.42 -10.13
CA ALA A 21 -12.49 -0.44 -10.02
C ALA A 21 -11.64 0.00 -8.81
N PRO A 22 -11.06 -0.96 -8.07
CA PRO A 22 -10.31 -0.63 -6.88
C PRO A 22 -9.05 0.15 -7.25
N ASP A 23 -8.59 0.97 -6.33
CA ASP A 23 -7.17 1.33 -6.26
C ASP A 23 -6.37 0.08 -5.88
N GLU A 24 -5.06 0.07 -6.08
CA GLU A 24 -4.25 -1.11 -5.82
C GLU A 24 -2.91 -0.77 -5.18
N VAL A 25 -2.39 -1.78 -4.48
CA VAL A 25 -0.97 -1.84 -4.12
C VAL A 25 -0.39 -3.08 -4.78
N ASN A 26 0.62 -2.88 -5.60
CA ASN A 26 1.21 -3.89 -6.47
C ASN A 26 2.63 -4.23 -6.02
N HIS A 27 2.99 -5.51 -6.09
CA HIS A 27 4.38 -5.96 -6.00
C HIS A 27 4.98 -5.92 -7.40
N ILE A 28 5.90 -4.99 -7.63
CA ILE A 28 6.47 -4.69 -8.93
C ILE A 28 7.54 -5.72 -9.30
N ARG A 29 7.22 -6.51 -10.33
CA ARG A 29 8.05 -7.56 -10.90
C ARG A 29 8.43 -7.19 -12.33
N TRP A 30 9.65 -7.52 -12.71
CA TRP A 30 10.19 -7.20 -14.02
C TRP A 30 9.36 -7.85 -15.12
N GLN A 31 9.00 -7.09 -16.17
CA GLN A 31 8.22 -7.55 -17.35
C GLN A 31 6.78 -8.02 -17.07
N HIS A 32 6.20 -7.67 -15.92
CA HIS A 32 4.80 -7.95 -15.64
C HIS A 32 3.89 -6.81 -16.12
N ASP A 33 2.70 -7.16 -16.60
CA ASP A 33 1.61 -6.24 -16.91
C ASP A 33 0.64 -6.21 -15.72
N TYR A 34 0.22 -5.02 -15.29
CA TYR A 34 -0.70 -4.82 -14.16
C TYR A 34 -2.10 -4.40 -14.61
N GLY A 35 -2.43 -4.58 -15.89
CA GLY A 35 -3.80 -4.51 -16.39
C GLY A 35 -4.16 -3.24 -17.13
N PHE A 36 -3.67 -2.07 -16.70
CA PHE A 36 -4.03 -0.81 -17.35
C PHE A 36 -3.64 -0.80 -18.84
N PRO A 37 -4.53 -0.39 -19.78
CA PRO A 37 -5.86 0.20 -19.56
C PRO A 37 -7.03 -0.78 -19.73
N VAL A 38 -6.79 -2.10 -19.74
CA VAL A 38 -7.76 -3.12 -20.17
C VAL A 38 -8.38 -3.88 -19.01
N GLN A 39 -7.59 -4.17 -17.98
CA GLN A 39 -7.96 -4.95 -16.80
C GLN A 39 -7.70 -4.11 -15.55
N PHE A 40 -8.60 -4.19 -14.57
CA PHE A 40 -8.48 -3.48 -13.30
C PHE A 40 -8.90 -4.41 -12.16
N GLY A 41 -8.27 -4.26 -11.00
CA GLY A 41 -8.56 -5.04 -9.82
C GLY A 41 -7.98 -6.46 -9.86
N PRO A 42 -8.37 -7.30 -8.88
CA PRO A 42 -7.77 -8.61 -8.69
C PRO A 42 -7.93 -9.52 -9.91
N VAL A 43 -6.82 -10.10 -10.33
CA VAL A 43 -6.74 -11.23 -11.25
C VAL A 43 -6.16 -12.43 -10.54
N ALA A 44 -6.54 -13.64 -10.96
CA ALA A 44 -5.86 -14.84 -10.48
C ALA A 44 -4.41 -14.81 -10.98
N GLU A 45 -3.45 -15.09 -10.10
CA GLU A 45 -2.03 -15.28 -10.46
C GLU A 45 -1.78 -16.59 -11.22
N ASP A 46 -2.85 -17.36 -11.45
CA ASP A 46 -2.81 -18.62 -12.17
C ASP A 46 -2.65 -18.31 -13.65
N ALA A 47 -1.46 -18.61 -14.16
CA ALA A 47 -1.16 -18.64 -15.58
C ALA A 47 -2.08 -19.67 -16.27
N VAL A 48 -3.31 -19.29 -16.53
CA VAL A 48 -4.09 -19.86 -17.62
C VAL A 48 -3.46 -19.31 -18.89
N ASP A 49 -3.19 -20.17 -19.87
CA ASP A 49 -2.80 -19.74 -21.22
C ASP A 49 -3.74 -18.60 -21.67
N GLY A 50 -3.21 -17.37 -21.76
CA GLY A 50 -3.97 -16.20 -22.18
C GLY A 50 -4.25 -15.11 -21.15
N GLU A 51 -3.83 -15.24 -19.88
CA GLU A 51 -3.96 -14.18 -18.86
C GLU A 51 -2.62 -13.46 -18.63
N PRO A 52 -2.39 -12.28 -19.25
CA PRO A 52 -1.08 -11.60 -19.22
C PRO A 52 -0.86 -10.75 -17.95
N TYR A 53 -1.85 -10.65 -17.06
CA TYR A 53 -1.87 -9.65 -15.99
C TYR A 53 -1.43 -10.20 -14.63
N SER A 54 -0.82 -9.34 -13.82
CA SER A 54 -0.45 -9.60 -12.43
C SER A 54 -1.40 -8.91 -11.48
N GLY A 55 -1.82 -9.63 -10.44
CA GLY A 55 -2.75 -9.12 -9.46
C GLY A 55 -2.05 -8.26 -8.40
N PRO A 56 -2.83 -7.42 -7.71
CA PRO A 56 -2.33 -6.63 -6.62
C PRO A 56 -2.00 -7.49 -5.39
N VAL A 57 -1.14 -6.93 -4.54
CA VAL A 57 -0.90 -7.43 -3.18
C VAL A 57 -2.20 -7.40 -2.40
N TYR A 58 -2.97 -6.32 -2.56
CA TYR A 58 -4.35 -6.21 -2.13
C TYR A 58 -5.08 -5.09 -2.91
N PRO A 59 -6.39 -5.23 -3.15
CA PRO A 59 -7.21 -4.13 -3.65
C PRO A 59 -7.48 -3.13 -2.51
N VAL A 60 -7.29 -1.85 -2.82
CA VAL A 60 -7.67 -0.71 -1.99
C VAL A 60 -9.09 -0.28 -2.36
N THR A 61 -9.79 0.35 -1.43
CA THR A 61 -11.13 0.91 -1.70
C THR A 61 -11.06 1.86 -2.90
N ALA A 62 -11.97 1.71 -3.87
CA ALA A 62 -12.03 2.56 -5.06
C ALA A 62 -12.08 4.05 -4.67
N HIS A 63 -11.38 4.90 -5.43
CA HIS A 63 -11.31 6.35 -5.22
C HIS A 63 -10.69 6.81 -3.90
N ALA A 64 -10.12 5.91 -3.09
CA ALA A 64 -9.45 6.27 -1.85
C ALA A 64 -8.09 6.97 -2.07
N SER A 65 -7.59 6.96 -3.32
CA SER A 65 -6.33 7.54 -3.76
C SER A 65 -5.14 7.04 -2.94
N ALA A 66 -4.79 5.78 -3.15
CA ALA A 66 -3.55 5.18 -2.62
C ALA A 66 -2.32 5.89 -3.19
N SER A 67 -1.76 6.85 -2.45
CA SER A 67 -0.81 7.83 -3.01
C SER A 67 0.56 7.87 -2.35
N GLY A 68 0.74 7.18 -1.23
CA GLY A 68 2.01 7.17 -0.51
C GLY A 68 2.31 5.81 0.09
N LEU A 69 3.58 5.40 0.02
CA LEU A 69 4.08 4.17 0.59
C LEU A 69 5.28 4.44 1.50
N ALA A 70 5.33 3.78 2.65
CA ALA A 70 6.53 3.72 3.46
C ALA A 70 6.66 2.33 4.12
N TYR A 71 7.90 1.85 4.26
CA TYR A 71 8.18 0.61 4.95
C TYR A 71 8.84 0.92 6.31
N VAL A 72 8.17 0.58 7.41
CA VAL A 72 8.72 0.79 8.75
C VAL A 72 9.72 -0.32 9.08
N THR A 73 10.96 0.05 9.36
CA THR A 73 12.04 -0.88 9.70
C THR A 73 12.53 -0.75 11.13
N ASN A 74 12.07 0.26 11.89
CA ASN A 74 12.58 0.53 13.23
C ASN A 74 12.44 -0.70 14.14
N PRO A 75 13.55 -1.29 14.63
CA PRO A 75 13.51 -2.51 15.44
C PRO A 75 12.87 -2.28 16.82
N ALA A 76 12.72 -1.03 17.28
CA ALA A 76 12.01 -0.71 18.50
C ALA A 76 10.50 -1.00 18.39
N TRP A 77 9.92 -0.96 17.18
CA TRP A 77 8.53 -1.31 16.96
C TRP A 77 8.34 -2.83 17.03
N PRO A 78 7.19 -3.34 17.51
CA PRO A 78 6.91 -4.77 17.48
C PRO A 78 6.94 -5.32 16.04
N ALA A 79 7.30 -6.60 15.88
CA ALA A 79 7.48 -7.21 14.56
C ALA A 79 6.28 -7.05 13.63
N ALA A 80 5.06 -7.15 14.18
CA ALA A 80 3.81 -6.99 13.44
C ALA A 80 3.57 -5.57 12.87
N TYR A 81 4.38 -4.58 13.25
CA TYR A 81 4.30 -3.21 12.72
C TYR A 81 5.49 -2.83 11.84
N ARG A 82 6.47 -3.72 11.66
CA ARG A 82 7.60 -3.49 10.76
C ARG A 82 7.26 -3.99 9.37
N THR A 83 6.38 -3.25 8.69
CA THR A 83 5.75 -3.64 7.43
C THR A 83 5.47 -2.42 6.54
N LEU A 84 4.77 -2.63 5.43
CA LEU A 84 4.32 -1.61 4.49
C LEU A 84 3.14 -0.82 5.07
N TYR A 85 3.16 0.49 4.86
CA TYR A 85 2.07 1.40 5.18
C TYR A 85 1.71 2.20 3.94
N VAL A 86 0.41 2.46 3.78
CA VAL A 86 -0.15 3.13 2.61
C VAL A 86 -0.99 4.32 3.07
N SER A 87 -0.75 5.51 2.55
CA SER A 87 -1.65 6.65 2.76
C SER A 87 -2.73 6.67 1.69
N LEU A 88 -3.96 6.75 2.16
CA LEU A 88 -5.15 6.95 1.34
C LEU A 88 -5.50 8.45 1.39
N PHE A 89 -5.15 9.17 0.34
CA PHE A 89 -5.34 10.63 0.25
C PHE A 89 -6.83 11.00 0.34
N GLY A 90 -7.71 10.09 -0.04
CA GLY A 90 -9.16 10.22 -0.04
C GLY A 90 -9.72 10.72 -1.36
N GLN A 91 -11.03 10.59 -1.52
CA GLN A 91 -11.74 10.94 -2.74
C GLN A 91 -11.60 12.42 -3.09
N VAL A 92 -11.55 12.72 -4.40
CA VAL A 92 -11.60 14.10 -4.93
C VAL A 92 -12.86 14.33 -5.75
N PHE A 93 -13.31 13.32 -6.50
CA PHE A 93 -14.44 13.42 -7.42
C PHE A 93 -15.69 12.61 -7.00
N SER A 94 -15.72 12.08 -5.78
CA SER A 94 -16.85 11.33 -5.23
C SER A 94 -17.51 12.04 -4.04
N GLU A 95 -18.81 11.88 -3.89
CA GLU A 95 -19.57 12.29 -2.70
C GLU A 95 -19.42 11.28 -1.54
N GLU A 96 -19.07 10.03 -1.85
CA GLU A 96 -18.81 9.01 -0.83
C GLU A 96 -17.44 9.24 -0.20
N ILE A 97 -17.39 9.37 1.13
CA ILE A 97 -16.15 9.61 1.85
C ILE A 97 -15.38 8.29 2.02
N VAL A 98 -14.23 8.18 1.37
CA VAL A 98 -13.33 7.03 1.37
C VAL A 98 -11.88 7.48 1.58
N GLY A 99 -11.02 6.63 2.15
CA GLY A 99 -9.62 6.98 2.41
C GLY A 99 -9.45 7.84 3.67
N HIS A 100 -8.76 8.99 3.56
CA HIS A 100 -8.47 9.90 4.69
C HIS A 100 -7.73 9.22 5.87
N THR A 101 -6.94 8.20 5.56
CA THR A 101 -6.34 7.29 6.54
C THR A 101 -4.94 6.86 6.12
N VAL A 102 -4.18 6.32 7.07
CA VAL A 102 -3.01 5.49 6.78
C VAL A 102 -3.35 4.06 7.14
N GLU A 103 -3.15 3.14 6.20
CA GLU A 103 -3.28 1.72 6.40
C GLU A 103 -1.93 1.10 6.79
N ARG A 104 -1.96 0.12 7.68
CA ARG A 104 -0.87 -0.84 7.90
C ARG A 104 -1.23 -2.13 7.18
N VAL A 105 -0.32 -2.62 6.35
CA VAL A 105 -0.51 -3.83 5.55
C VAL A 105 0.30 -4.97 6.15
N ALA A 106 -0.36 -5.99 6.70
CA ALA A 106 0.34 -7.22 7.06
C ALA A 106 0.65 -8.01 5.78
N LEU A 107 1.94 -8.21 5.48
CA LEU A 107 2.39 -8.88 4.27
C LEU A 107 2.68 -10.35 4.53
N THR A 108 2.19 -11.23 3.66
CA THR A 108 2.53 -12.65 3.60
C THR A 108 3.07 -12.98 2.21
N THR A 109 4.03 -13.90 2.14
CA THR A 109 4.58 -14.37 0.85
C THR A 109 3.65 -15.42 0.25
N GLU A 110 3.55 -15.41 -1.07
CA GLU A 110 2.80 -16.40 -1.84
C GLU A 110 3.65 -16.88 -3.02
N GLU A 111 3.64 -18.19 -3.31
CA GLU A 111 4.31 -18.77 -4.46
C GLU A 111 3.33 -18.92 -5.62
N THR A 112 3.70 -18.42 -6.80
CA THR A 112 2.89 -18.51 -8.02
C THR A 112 3.65 -19.25 -9.12
N ALA A 113 2.97 -19.57 -10.22
CA ALA A 113 3.62 -20.15 -11.40
C ALA A 113 4.73 -19.25 -12.00
N THR A 114 4.64 -17.93 -11.75
CA THR A 114 5.59 -16.92 -12.25
C THR A 114 6.62 -16.48 -11.19
N GLY A 115 6.62 -17.13 -10.02
CA GLY A 115 7.55 -16.87 -8.92
C GLY A 115 6.88 -16.30 -7.66
N GLN A 116 7.71 -15.97 -6.67
CA GLN A 116 7.23 -15.45 -5.40
C GLN A 116 6.59 -14.05 -5.55
N THR A 117 5.44 -13.85 -4.90
CA THR A 117 4.76 -12.56 -4.73
C THR A 117 4.32 -12.36 -3.28
N TYR A 118 3.48 -11.35 -3.02
CA TYR A 118 2.93 -11.04 -1.71
C TYR A 118 1.41 -10.91 -1.72
N ARG A 119 0.80 -11.21 -0.58
CA ARG A 119 -0.57 -10.83 -0.21
C ARG A 119 -0.57 -9.87 0.96
N GLY A 120 -1.50 -8.93 0.95
CA GLY A 120 -1.65 -7.90 1.96
C GLY A 120 -2.97 -8.01 2.70
N GLU A 121 -2.92 -7.92 4.03
CA GLU A 121 -4.09 -7.70 4.87
C GLU A 121 -4.02 -6.27 5.43
N PRO A 122 -4.76 -5.30 4.84
CA PRO A 122 -4.77 -3.93 5.32
C PRO A 122 -5.57 -3.79 6.62
N SER A 123 -5.17 -2.82 7.43
CA SER A 123 -5.92 -2.39 8.62
C SER A 123 -5.68 -0.90 8.84
N THR A 124 -6.73 -0.15 9.22
CA THR A 124 -6.57 1.28 9.56
C THR A 124 -5.56 1.44 10.70
N PHE A 125 -4.53 2.23 10.47
CA PHE A 125 -3.46 2.51 11.44
C PHE A 125 -3.55 3.94 11.99
N ILE A 126 -3.79 4.92 11.12
CA ILE A 126 -4.05 6.31 11.50
C ILE A 126 -5.35 6.74 10.83
N ALA A 127 -6.25 7.34 11.63
CA ALA A 127 -7.51 7.90 11.17
C ALA A 127 -7.62 9.37 11.59
N GLY A 128 -8.60 10.08 11.04
CA GLY A 128 -8.84 11.49 11.35
C GLY A 128 -7.84 12.45 10.70
N LEU A 129 -7.18 12.02 9.63
CA LEU A 129 -6.34 12.87 8.78
C LEU A 129 -7.22 13.55 7.73
N ASP A 130 -6.80 14.72 7.23
CA ASP A 130 -7.50 15.36 6.12
C ASP A 130 -6.99 14.80 4.80
N ARG A 131 -5.74 15.02 4.40
CA ARG A 131 -5.20 14.49 3.13
C ARG A 131 -3.80 13.90 3.35
N PRO A 132 -3.68 12.65 3.85
CA PRO A 132 -2.36 12.11 4.20
C PRO A 132 -1.48 11.88 2.97
N LEU A 133 -0.45 12.71 2.82
CA LEU A 133 0.63 12.62 1.83
C LEU A 133 1.64 13.78 2.09
N PRO A 134 2.96 13.59 1.92
CA PRO A 134 3.67 12.34 1.61
C PRO A 134 3.92 11.48 2.85
N MET A 135 4.32 10.22 2.62
CA MET A 135 4.85 9.33 3.66
C MET A 135 6.32 9.03 3.44
N THR A 136 7.07 8.90 4.54
CA THR A 136 8.46 8.47 4.52
C THR A 136 8.86 7.87 5.87
N THR A 137 10.10 7.44 6.00
CA THR A 137 10.70 7.08 7.29
C THR A 137 11.78 8.09 7.69
N ALA A 138 11.79 8.46 8.96
CA ALA A 138 12.86 9.24 9.54
C ALA A 138 14.16 8.42 9.59
N PRO A 139 15.34 9.03 9.81
CA PRO A 139 16.62 8.30 9.89
C PRO A 139 16.67 7.19 10.96
N ASN A 140 15.82 7.27 11.99
CA ASN A 140 15.68 6.24 13.02
C ASN A 140 14.70 5.10 12.64
N GLY A 141 14.13 5.14 11.43
CA GLY A 141 13.17 4.17 10.90
C GLY A 141 11.71 4.40 11.33
N ASP A 142 11.42 5.47 12.09
CA ASP A 142 10.05 5.82 12.47
C ASP A 142 9.26 6.37 11.28
N LEU A 143 7.96 6.08 11.25
CA LEU A 143 7.07 6.59 10.21
C LEU A 143 6.88 8.11 10.35
N VAL A 144 6.94 8.81 9.22
CA VAL A 144 6.60 10.22 9.08
C VAL A 144 5.47 10.34 8.06
N VAL A 145 4.42 11.08 8.41
CA VAL A 145 3.23 11.30 7.59
C VAL A 145 2.98 12.79 7.51
N GLY A 146 2.98 13.34 6.29
CA GLY A 146 2.44 14.67 6.03
C GLY A 146 0.93 14.60 5.87
N ASP A 147 0.22 15.61 6.34
CA ASP A 147 -1.17 15.88 5.98
C ASP A 147 -1.19 17.11 5.07
N TYR A 148 -1.39 16.85 3.78
CA TYR A 148 -1.30 17.83 2.70
C TYR A 148 -2.25 19.01 2.90
N ALA A 149 -3.49 18.76 3.33
CA ALA A 149 -4.51 19.80 3.43
C ALA A 149 -4.30 20.70 4.65
N THR A 150 -3.77 20.16 5.74
CA THR A 150 -3.54 20.92 6.98
C THR A 150 -2.11 21.49 7.08
N GLY A 151 -1.17 20.97 6.31
CA GLY A 151 0.26 21.32 6.37
C GLY A 151 0.98 20.76 7.61
N VAL A 152 0.33 19.86 8.36
CA VAL A 152 0.92 19.24 9.56
C VAL A 152 1.77 18.05 9.16
N VAL A 153 2.91 17.86 9.83
CA VAL A 153 3.76 16.67 9.68
C VAL A 153 3.79 15.92 11.02
N TYR A 154 3.37 14.66 10.99
CA TYR A 154 3.36 13.77 12.13
C TYR A 154 4.58 12.84 12.09
N GLN A 155 5.27 12.70 13.22
CA GLN A 155 6.21 11.62 13.45
C GLN A 155 5.59 10.60 14.41
N ILE A 156 5.46 9.36 13.94
CA ILE A 156 4.85 8.28 14.68
C ILE A 156 5.97 7.46 15.29
N ARG A 157 5.90 7.19 16.60
CA ARG A 157 6.91 6.42 17.32
C ARG A 157 6.27 5.41 18.24
N TYR A 158 6.82 4.20 18.28
CA TYR A 158 6.50 3.25 19.32
C TYR A 158 7.15 3.66 20.64
N ARG A 159 6.36 3.77 21.72
CA ARG A 159 6.88 4.17 23.04
C ARG A 159 7.08 3.00 24.02
N GLY A 160 6.75 1.77 23.63
CA GLY A 160 6.65 0.65 24.57
C GLY A 160 5.43 0.78 25.49
N SER A 161 5.19 -0.24 26.31
CA SER A 161 4.36 -0.09 27.50
C SER A 161 5.20 0.58 28.59
N GLU A 162 4.68 1.61 29.24
CA GLU A 162 5.18 2.03 30.55
C GLU A 162 5.02 0.91 31.60
#